data_AF-A2DWX7-F1
#
_entry.id   AF-A2DWX7-F1
#
_cell.length_a   1.000
_cell.length_b   1.000
_cell.length_c   1.000
_cell.angle_alpha   90.00
_cell.angle_beta   90.00
_cell.angle_gamma   90.00
#
_symmetry.space_group_name_H-M   'P 1'
#
loop_
_entity.id
_entity.type
_entity.pdbx_description
1 polymer ?
#
loop_
_entity_poly.entity_id
_entity_poly.type
_entity_poly.pdbx_seq_one_letter_code
_entity_poly.pdbx_strand_id
1 'polypeptide(L)'
;MSHSNRRYMDIRRTNFPEEVKNLIDEDELKQAVLDEVERNAPKVAGKELHDNASVSEMEDYSGIILTEEEKEEYLLVLEFLDSIGLKYAPAVLRYESQHPEIEANRKELADRLDLNARSQDPLLVQLFQERLNELKK
;
A
#
# COMPACT_ATOMS: atom_id res chain seq x y z
N MET A 1 17.34 46.19 26.31
CA MET A 1 16.88 47.33 25.47
C MET A 1 18.07 47.73 24.63
N SER A 2 18.09 47.95 23.31
CA SER A 2 17.06 48.08 22.29
C SER A 2 17.78 47.97 20.93
N HIS A 3 17.21 47.19 20.01
CA HIS A 3 17.16 47.38 18.55
C HIS A 3 18.46 47.60 17.73
N SER A 4 18.71 46.68 16.79
CA SER A 4 18.68 47.06 15.38
C SER A 4 18.44 45.90 14.45
N ASN A 5 17.35 46.04 13.71
CA ASN A 5 16.86 45.20 12.63
C ASN A 5 17.36 45.83 11.31
N ARG A 6 18.02 45.08 10.40
CA ARG A 6 18.09 45.47 8.99
C ARG A 6 18.39 44.29 8.05
N ARG A 7 17.38 44.05 7.20
CA ARG A 7 17.29 43.24 5.96
C ARG A 7 18.58 43.14 5.13
N TYR A 8 18.76 42.06 4.36
CA TYR A 8 18.42 41.98 2.91
C TYR A 8 18.81 40.61 2.29
N MET A 9 17.86 40.05 1.51
CA MET A 9 17.98 39.34 0.22
C MET A 9 18.89 38.08 0.06
N ASP A 10 18.22 36.93 -0.05
CA ASP A 10 18.04 36.13 -1.28
C ASP A 10 19.22 35.32 -1.92
N ILE A 11 18.82 34.17 -2.49
CA ILE A 11 19.49 33.32 -3.49
C ILE A 11 20.69 32.47 -3.02
N ARG A 12 20.46 31.16 -2.86
CA ARG A 12 20.98 30.10 -3.76
C ARG A 12 20.65 28.71 -3.20
N ARG A 13 19.99 27.93 -4.05
CA ARG A 13 20.01 26.45 -4.13
C ARG A 13 21.11 25.85 -3.26
N THR A 14 20.75 25.32 -2.09
CA THR A 14 21.62 24.36 -1.42
C THR A 14 21.57 23.10 -2.26
N ASN A 15 22.64 22.92 -3.03
CA ASN A 15 22.96 21.73 -3.79
C ASN A 15 22.66 20.49 -2.96
N PHE A 16 21.63 19.74 -3.36
CA PHE A 16 21.62 18.32 -3.05
C PHE A 16 22.82 17.73 -3.79
N PRO A 17 23.75 17.04 -3.11
CA PRO A 17 24.85 16.38 -3.79
C PRO A 17 24.24 15.37 -4.78
N GLU A 18 24.56 15.51 -6.07
CA GLU A 18 24.23 14.51 -7.10
C GLU A 18 24.89 13.13 -6.82
N GLU A 19 25.65 13.01 -5.75
CA GLU A 19 26.37 11.82 -5.30
C GLU A 19 25.50 10.78 -4.55
N VAL A 20 24.19 11.02 -4.38
CA VAL A 20 23.23 9.96 -4.00
C VAL A 20 22.49 9.40 -5.22
N LYS A 21 23.02 9.63 -6.43
CA LYS A 21 22.77 8.77 -7.61
C LYS A 21 23.72 7.57 -7.58
N ASN A 22 23.79 6.87 -6.45
CA ASN A 22 24.39 5.55 -6.46
C ASN A 22 23.42 4.64 -7.24
N LEU A 23 23.70 4.53 -8.54
CA LEU A 23 23.43 3.37 -9.36
C LEU A 23 23.98 2.13 -8.62
N ILE A 24 23.22 1.64 -7.66
CA ILE A 24 23.26 0.23 -7.32
C ILE A 24 22.56 -0.41 -8.50
N ASP A 25 23.32 -1.12 -9.32
CA ASP A 25 22.84 -1.79 -10.50
C ASP A 25 21.63 -2.64 -10.08
N GLU A 26 20.44 -2.29 -10.59
CA GLU A 26 19.19 -2.93 -10.17
C GLU A 26 19.27 -4.45 -10.39
N ASP A 27 20.09 -4.88 -11.34
CA ASP A 27 20.32 -6.27 -11.66
C ASP A 27 21.25 -6.95 -10.64
N GLU A 28 22.24 -6.26 -10.08
CA GLU A 28 23.03 -6.76 -8.96
C GLU A 28 22.18 -6.90 -7.69
N LEU A 29 21.27 -5.94 -7.44
CA LEU A 29 20.36 -6.02 -6.30
C LEU A 29 19.35 -7.17 -6.45
N LYS A 30 18.76 -7.34 -7.63
CA LYS A 30 17.87 -8.48 -7.93
C LYS A 30 18.62 -9.80 -7.75
N GLN A 31 19.85 -9.89 -8.27
CA GLN A 31 20.64 -11.11 -8.15
C GLN A 31 21.01 -11.41 -6.70
N ALA A 32 21.41 -10.40 -5.92
CA ALA A 32 21.69 -10.56 -4.49
C ALA A 32 20.46 -11.04 -3.71
N VAL A 33 19.28 -10.51 -4.03
CA VAL A 33 18.01 -10.94 -3.43
C VAL A 33 17.68 -12.39 -3.83
N LEU A 34 17.83 -12.74 -5.11
CA LEU A 34 17.60 -14.11 -5.59
C LEU A 34 18.55 -15.11 -4.94
N ASP A 35 19.85 -14.80 -4.87
CA ASP A 35 20.85 -15.63 -4.23
C ASP A 35 20.58 -15.79 -2.72
N GLU A 36 20.05 -14.76 -2.06
CA GLU A 36 19.66 -14.82 -0.66
C GLU A 36 18.39 -15.65 -0.44
N VAL A 37 17.40 -15.54 -1.33
CA VAL A 37 16.21 -16.39 -1.33
C VAL A 37 16.58 -17.85 -1.56
N GLU A 38 17.42 -18.16 -2.56
CA GLU A 38 17.88 -19.53 -2.82
C GLU A 38 18.69 -20.11 -1.66
N ARG A 39 19.52 -19.30 -1.00
CA ARG A 39 20.29 -19.75 0.19
C ARG A 39 19.42 -19.99 1.41
N ASN A 40 18.27 -19.33 1.52
CA ASN A 40 17.39 -19.41 2.68
C ASN A 40 16.16 -20.31 2.47
N ALA A 41 15.70 -20.50 1.24
CA ALA A 41 14.62 -21.41 0.87
C ALA A 41 14.79 -22.84 1.44
N PRO A 42 15.95 -23.51 1.32
CA PRO A 42 16.14 -24.84 1.90
C PRO A 42 16.25 -24.83 3.43
N LYS A 43 16.55 -23.68 4.07
CA LYS A 43 16.55 -23.55 5.54
C LYS A 43 15.15 -23.39 6.10
N VAL A 44 14.26 -22.75 5.33
CA VAL A 44 12.83 -22.64 5.64
C VAL A 44 12.15 -23.99 5.40
N ALA A 45 12.35 -24.58 4.21
CA ALA A 45 11.80 -25.89 3.87
C ALA A 45 12.35 -27.02 4.75
N GLY A 46 13.65 -26.99 5.08
CA GLY A 46 14.28 -27.98 5.96
C GLY A 46 13.82 -27.90 7.42
N LYS A 47 13.36 -26.72 7.88
CA LYS A 47 12.74 -26.57 9.21
C LYS A 47 11.34 -27.18 9.26
N GLU A 48 10.61 -27.16 8.15
CA GLU A 48 9.26 -27.73 8.04
C GLU A 48 9.26 -29.24 7.80
N LEU A 49 10.35 -29.81 7.27
CA LEU A 49 10.44 -31.22 6.88
C LEU A 49 11.12 -32.14 7.91
N HIS A 50 11.83 -31.62 8.91
CA HIS A 50 12.60 -32.43 9.85
C HIS A 50 11.96 -32.71 11.22
N ASP A 51 10.81 -32.09 11.52
CA ASP A 51 10.04 -32.42 12.72
C ASP A 51 8.87 -33.33 12.35
N ASN A 52 9.00 -34.62 12.71
CA ASN A 52 7.91 -35.59 12.72
C ASN A 52 6.83 -35.17 13.74
N ALA A 53 6.03 -34.18 13.40
CA ALA A 53 4.75 -33.91 14.01
C ALA A 53 3.81 -33.61 12.86
N SER A 54 2.84 -34.50 12.64
CA SER A 54 1.66 -34.32 11.79
C SER A 54 1.68 -33.03 10.99
N VAL A 55 2.00 -33.12 9.70
CA VAL A 55 1.62 -32.07 8.75
C VAL A 55 0.10 -31.97 8.88
N SER A 56 -0.36 -31.14 9.81
CA SER A 56 -1.71 -30.66 9.82
C SER A 56 -1.84 -30.04 8.44
N GLU A 57 -2.72 -30.59 7.61
CA GLU A 57 -3.11 -29.95 6.37
C GLU A 57 -3.29 -28.47 6.71
N MET A 58 -2.50 -27.60 6.07
CA MET A 58 -2.58 -26.16 6.30
C MET A 58 -4.06 -25.80 6.29
N GLU A 59 -4.53 -25.09 7.32
CA GLU A 59 -5.91 -24.65 7.36
C GLU A 59 -6.18 -23.88 6.06
N ASP A 60 -7.04 -24.44 5.22
CA ASP A 60 -7.46 -23.78 3.99
C ASP A 60 -8.32 -22.59 4.41
N TYR A 61 -7.73 -21.40 4.40
CA TYR A 61 -8.45 -20.19 4.71
C TYR A 61 -9.43 -19.92 3.57
N SER A 62 -10.69 -20.26 3.80
CA SER A 62 -11.77 -19.88 2.90
C SER A 62 -11.75 -18.36 2.74
N GLY A 63 -11.47 -17.89 1.53
CA GLY A 63 -11.49 -16.47 1.20
C GLY A 63 -12.86 -15.84 1.44
N ILE A 64 -12.91 -14.52 1.38
CA ILE A 64 -14.18 -13.81 1.47
C ILE A 64 -14.97 -14.05 0.17
N ILE A 65 -16.27 -14.35 0.30
CA ILE A 65 -17.17 -14.36 -0.86
C ILE A 65 -17.53 -12.90 -1.12
N LEU A 66 -17.23 -12.41 -2.33
CA LEU A 66 -17.58 -11.04 -2.72
C LEU A 66 -18.86 -11.08 -3.57
N THR A 67 -19.98 -10.64 -3.01
CA THR A 67 -21.13 -10.18 -3.81
C THR A 67 -20.81 -8.87 -4.51
N GLU A 68 -21.66 -8.42 -5.45
CA GLU A 68 -21.45 -7.15 -6.15
C GLU A 68 -21.42 -5.94 -5.20
N GLU A 69 -22.23 -5.95 -4.13
CA GLU A 69 -22.23 -4.89 -3.11
C GLU A 69 -20.95 -4.95 -2.26
N GLU A 70 -20.58 -6.14 -1.78
CA GLU A 70 -19.35 -6.33 -0.98
C GLU A 70 -18.08 -6.05 -1.80
N LYS A 71 -18.12 -6.22 -3.13
CA LYS A 71 -17.02 -5.88 -4.03
C LYS A 71 -16.75 -4.37 -4.04
N GLU A 72 -17.79 -3.54 -4.00
CA GLU A 72 -17.61 -2.10 -3.91
C GLU A 72 -16.99 -1.67 -2.57
N GLU A 73 -17.47 -2.25 -1.46
CA GLU A 73 -16.89 -2.04 -0.13
C GLU A 73 -15.43 -2.49 -0.07
N TYR A 74 -15.13 -3.66 -0.63
CA TYR A 74 -13.78 -4.20 -0.73
C TYR A 74 -12.85 -3.26 -1.51
N LEU A 75 -13.31 -2.74 -2.66
CA LEU A 75 -12.54 -1.78 -3.46
C LEU A 75 -12.33 -0.45 -2.72
N LEU A 76 -13.31 0.01 -1.92
CA LEU A 76 -13.16 1.19 -1.07
C LEU A 76 -12.08 0.98 0.01
N VAL A 77 -11.99 -0.21 0.60
CA VAL A 77 -10.93 -0.54 1.56
C VAL A 77 -9.56 -0.59 0.89
N LEU A 78 -9.45 -1.27 -0.26
CA LEU A 78 -8.20 -1.31 -1.02
C LEU A 78 -7.72 0.08 -1.42
N GLU A 79 -8.63 0.91 -1.93
CA GLU A 79 -8.36 2.30 -2.30
C GLU A 79 -7.92 3.12 -1.09
N PHE A 80 -8.61 2.97 0.06
CA PHE A 80 -8.26 3.66 1.28
C PHE A 80 -6.83 3.34 1.71
N LEU A 81 -6.48 2.06 1.79
CA LEU A 81 -5.15 1.59 2.20
C LEU A 81 -4.05 2.15 1.29
N ASP A 82 -4.30 2.20 -0.03
CA ASP A 82 -3.38 2.77 -1.00
C ASP A 82 -3.25 4.30 -0.85
N SER A 83 -4.37 5.01 -0.72
CA SER A 83 -4.41 6.47 -0.58
C SER A 83 -3.72 6.99 0.69
N ILE A 84 -3.73 6.21 1.79
CA ILE A 84 -2.99 6.56 3.01
C ILE A 84 -1.51 6.13 2.97
N GLY A 85 -1.05 5.52 1.87
CA GLY A 85 0.35 5.17 1.63
C GLY A 85 0.81 3.85 2.23
N LEU A 86 -0.10 2.93 2.59
CA LEU A 86 0.26 1.61 3.12
C LEU A 86 0.66 0.66 1.99
N LYS A 87 1.89 0.77 1.48
CA LYS A 87 2.39 0.06 0.28
C LYS A 87 2.13 -1.45 0.23
N TYR A 88 2.15 -2.14 1.37
CA TYR A 88 2.01 -3.61 1.43
C TYR A 88 0.62 -4.07 1.84
N ALA A 89 -0.15 -3.23 2.53
CA ALA A 89 -1.44 -3.64 3.08
C ALA A 89 -2.47 -4.04 2.00
N PRO A 90 -2.61 -3.33 0.86
CA PRO A 90 -3.47 -3.76 -0.23
C PRO A 90 -3.09 -5.13 -0.79
N ALA A 91 -1.79 -5.41 -0.92
CA ALA A 91 -1.31 -6.69 -1.45
C ALA A 91 -1.60 -7.85 -0.48
N VAL A 92 -1.38 -7.63 0.82
CA VAL A 92 -1.72 -8.60 1.87
C VAL A 92 -3.23 -8.83 1.89
N LEU A 93 -4.04 -7.77 1.88
CA LEU A 93 -5.50 -7.88 1.88
C LEU A 93 -6.00 -8.70 0.69
N ARG A 94 -5.49 -8.44 -0.53
CA ARG A 94 -5.83 -9.23 -1.73
C ARG A 94 -5.50 -10.70 -1.60
N TYR A 95 -4.31 -11.00 -1.07
CA TYR A 95 -3.88 -12.37 -0.88
C TYR A 95 -4.73 -13.10 0.17
N GLU A 96 -4.88 -12.50 1.36
CA GLU A 96 -5.65 -13.10 2.47
C GLU A 96 -7.13 -13.24 2.14
N SER A 97 -7.68 -12.33 1.33
CA SER A 97 -9.07 -12.40 0.89
C SER A 97 -9.31 -13.45 -0.21
N GLN A 98 -8.25 -14.08 -0.76
CA GLN A 98 -8.28 -14.94 -1.95
C GLN A 98 -8.72 -14.22 -3.24
N HIS A 99 -8.33 -12.94 -3.39
CA HIS A 99 -8.61 -12.10 -4.56
C HIS A 99 -7.36 -11.36 -5.06
N PRO A 100 -6.26 -12.07 -5.39
CA PRO A 100 -4.98 -11.46 -5.77
C PRO A 100 -5.06 -10.53 -6.99
N GLU A 101 -6.03 -10.77 -7.87
CA GLU A 101 -6.26 -10.07 -9.13
C GLU A 101 -7.12 -8.80 -9.03
N ILE A 102 -7.82 -8.59 -7.91
CA ILE A 102 -8.73 -7.44 -7.77
C ILE A 102 -7.93 -6.19 -7.42
N GLU A 103 -7.78 -5.28 -8.36
CA GLU A 103 -7.14 -3.98 -8.12
C GLU A 103 -8.17 -2.85 -7.96
N ALA A 104 -7.87 -1.90 -7.07
CA ALA A 104 -8.69 -0.72 -6.90
C ALA A 104 -8.33 0.35 -7.93
N ASN A 105 -9.26 0.67 -8.82
CA ASN A 105 -9.17 1.82 -9.70
C ASN A 105 -9.91 3.01 -9.10
N ARG A 106 -9.16 3.95 -8.52
CA ARG A 106 -9.73 5.14 -7.86
C ARG A 106 -10.66 5.93 -8.77
N LYS A 107 -10.33 6.09 -10.06
CA LYS A 107 -11.15 6.88 -10.99
C LYS A 107 -12.49 6.19 -11.23
N GLU A 108 -12.47 4.90 -11.57
CA GLU A 108 -13.69 4.13 -11.83
C GLU A 108 -14.57 3.98 -10.59
N LEU A 109 -13.95 3.81 -9.41
CA LEU A 109 -14.68 3.73 -8.14
C LEU A 109 -15.33 5.07 -7.78
N ALA A 110 -14.60 6.18 -7.94
CA ALA A 110 -15.13 7.51 -7.72
C ALA A 110 -16.28 7.85 -8.68
N ASP A 111 -16.14 7.53 -9.97
CA ASP A 111 -17.17 7.78 -10.99
C ASP A 111 -18.48 7.00 -10.68
N ARG A 112 -18.38 5.77 -10.14
CA ARG A 112 -19.55 4.98 -9.72
C ARG A 112 -20.26 5.55 -8.49
N LEU A 113 -19.50 6.13 -7.57
CA LEU A 113 -20.00 6.65 -6.29
C LEU A 113 -20.32 8.15 -6.31
N ASP A 114 -20.16 8.82 -7.45
CA ASP A 114 -20.28 10.28 -7.61
C ASP A 114 -19.31 11.08 -6.70
N LEU A 115 -18.10 10.53 -6.48
CA LEU A 115 -17.07 11.11 -5.63
C LEU A 115 -15.97 11.82 -6.45
N ASN A 116 -15.16 12.65 -5.77
CA ASN A 116 -14.07 13.38 -6.41
C ASN A 116 -12.77 12.57 -6.44
N ALA A 117 -12.49 11.91 -7.58
CA ALA A 117 -11.25 11.17 -7.82
C ALA A 117 -9.96 12.00 -7.67
N ARG A 118 -10.02 13.32 -7.87
CA ARG A 118 -8.85 14.22 -7.83
C ARG A 118 -8.55 14.75 -6.44
N SER A 119 -9.45 14.56 -5.48
CA SER A 119 -9.16 14.92 -4.09
C SER A 119 -7.97 14.11 -3.58
N GLN A 120 -7.25 14.64 -2.59
CA GLN A 120 -6.26 13.85 -1.84
C GLN A 120 -6.92 12.97 -0.77
N ASP A 121 -8.19 13.22 -0.45
CA ASP A 121 -8.92 12.44 0.53
C ASP A 121 -9.25 11.04 -0.03
N PRO A 122 -9.07 9.97 0.76
CA PRO A 122 -9.56 8.64 0.39
C PRO A 122 -11.05 8.66 0.05
N LEU A 123 -11.48 7.85 -0.92
CA LEU A 123 -12.88 7.83 -1.37
C LEU A 123 -13.82 7.42 -0.23
N LEU A 124 -13.38 6.48 0.62
CA LEU A 124 -14.14 6.08 1.79
C LEU A 124 -14.41 7.26 2.75
N VAL A 125 -13.45 8.17 2.90
CA VAL A 125 -13.61 9.37 3.74
C VAL A 125 -14.59 10.36 3.10
N GLN A 126 -14.52 10.55 1.79
CA GLN A 126 -15.48 11.39 1.05
C GLN A 126 -16.91 10.85 1.20
N LEU A 127 -17.09 9.53 1.02
CA LEU A 127 -18.38 8.86 1.19
C LEU A 127 -18.95 9.08 2.60
N PHE A 128 -18.15 8.92 3.65
CA PHE A 128 -18.59 9.19 5.01
C PHE A 128 -19.01 10.65 5.22
N GLN A 129 -18.28 11.61 4.65
CA GLN A 129 -18.62 13.03 4.76
C GLN A 129 -19.97 13.34 4.10
N GLU A 130 -20.24 12.78 2.92
CA GLU A 130 -21.52 12.94 2.24
C GLU A 130 -22.67 12.40 3.08
N ARG A 131 -22.56 11.17 3.60
CA ARG A 131 -23.57 10.57 4.49
C ARG A 131 -23.81 11.40 5.75
N LEU A 132 -22.75 11.91 6.37
CA LEU A 132 -22.86 12.79 7.53
C LEU A 132 -23.55 14.12 7.21
N ASN A 133 -23.39 14.63 5.99
CA ASN A 133 -24.07 15.85 5.55
C ASN A 133 -25.54 15.61 5.21
N GLU A 134 -25.90 14.45 4.68
CA GLU A 134 -27.29 14.04 4.46
C GLU A 134 -28.07 13.95 5.77
N LEU A 135 -27.48 13.36 6.82
CA LEU A 135 -28.12 13.23 8.14
C LEU A 135 -28.33 14.56 8.87
N LYS A 136 -27.64 15.63 8.46
CA LYS A 136 -27.75 16.96 9.06
C LYS A 136 -28.78 17.86 8.36
N LYS A 137 -29.33 17.42 7.23
CA LYS A 137 -30.39 18.12 6.49
C LYS A 137 -31.76 17.71 7.02
#